data_AF-A0A1X7KM77-F1
#
_entry.id   AF-A0A1X7KM77-F1
#
_cell.length_a   1.000
_cell.length_b   1.000
_cell.length_c   1.000
_cell.angle_alpha   90.00
_cell.angle_beta   90.00
_cell.angle_gamma   90.00
#
_symmetry.space_group_name_H-M   'P 1'
#
loop_
_entity.id
_entity.type
_entity.pdbx_description
1 polymer ?
#
loop_
_entity_poly.entity_id
_entity_poly.type
_entity_poly.pdbx_seq_one_letter_code
_entity_poly.pdbx_strand_id
1 'polypeptide(L)' 'MPSTATTPSTDDIDALSYEQARDELVRVVTELEQGSSTLEQSLALWERGEALARRCEQWLIGAKARLDAARQSVAE' A
#
# COMPACT_ATOMS: atom_id res chain seq x y z
N MET A 1 -18.13 25.56 3.03
CA MET A 1 -17.16 25.35 1.92
C MET A 1 -16.94 23.85 1.78
N PRO A 2 -16.95 23.25 0.58
CA PRO A 2 -16.71 21.83 0.43
C PRO A 2 -15.22 21.53 0.63
N SER A 3 -14.93 20.51 1.45
CA SER A 3 -13.57 20.04 1.73
C SER A 3 -12.89 19.57 0.46
N THR A 4 -11.67 20.06 0.22
CA THR A 4 -10.74 19.56 -0.79
C THR A 4 -10.39 18.10 -0.46
N ALA A 5 -10.99 17.17 -1.19
CA ALA A 5 -10.53 15.78 -1.24
C ALA A 5 -9.23 15.76 -2.06
N THR A 6 -8.09 15.86 -1.39
CA THR A 6 -6.79 15.55 -1.99
C THR A 6 -6.76 14.04 -2.22
N THR A 7 -6.99 13.62 -3.45
CA THR A 7 -6.69 12.26 -3.89
C THR A 7 -5.19 12.05 -3.68
N PRO A 8 -4.74 11.12 -2.81
CA PRO A 8 -3.33 11.00 -2.50
C PRO A 8 -2.59 10.61 -3.77
N SER A 9 -1.53 11.32 -4.11
CA SER A 9 -0.74 11.04 -5.31
C SER A 9 0.16 9.81 -5.07
N THR A 10 0.74 9.20 -6.10
CA THR A 10 1.61 8.03 -5.93
C THR A 10 2.79 8.29 -4.98
N ASP A 11 3.29 9.53 -4.91
CA ASP A 11 4.30 9.97 -3.93
C ASP A 11 3.85 9.87 -2.46
N ASP A 12 2.54 9.93 -2.16
CA ASP A 12 2.04 9.76 -0.80
C ASP A 12 2.16 8.30 -0.32
N ILE A 13 2.18 7.33 -1.24
CA ILE A 13 2.18 5.89 -0.92
C ILE A 13 3.47 5.49 -0.20
N ASP A 14 4.60 6.08 -0.58
CA ASP A 14 5.90 5.80 0.05
C ASP A 14 5.96 6.30 1.50
N ALA A 15 5.17 7.31 1.86
CA ALA A 15 5.08 7.82 3.21
C ALA A 15 4.15 6.99 4.12
N LEU A 16 3.35 6.08 3.56
CA LEU A 16 2.37 5.32 4.33
C LEU A 16 3.03 4.31 5.28
N SER A 17 2.43 4.16 6.46
CA SER A 17 2.68 3.03 7.34
C SER A 17 2.15 1.73 6.71
N TYR A 18 2.60 0.58 7.20
CA TYR A 18 2.12 -0.72 6.73
C TYR A 18 0.58 -0.85 6.83
N GLU A 19 0.01 -0.46 7.98
CA GLU A 19 -1.44 -0.58 8.21
C GLU A 19 -2.23 0.35 7.28
N GLN A 20 -1.75 1.57 7.07
CA GLN A 20 -2.38 2.51 6.15
C GLN A 20 -2.33 2.01 4.70
N ALA A 21 -1.15 1.54 4.26
CA ALA A 21 -0.98 1.00 2.90
C ALA A 21 -1.86 -0.25 2.68
N ARG A 22 -1.98 -1.13 3.68
CA ARG A 22 -2.85 -2.31 3.63
C ARG A 22 -4.32 -1.91 3.54
N ASP A 23 -4.77 -1.01 4.42
CA ASP A 23 -6.18 -0.61 4.47
C ASP A 23 -6.60 0.08 3.18
N GLU A 24 -5.71 0.88 2.59
CA GLU A 24 -5.93 1.49 1.30
C GLU A 24 -5.93 0.48 0.15
N LEU A 25 -5.04 -0.52 0.17
CA LEU A 25 -5.03 -1.61 -0.80
C LEU A 25 -6.36 -2.38 -0.78
N VAL A 26 -6.89 -2.67 0.40
CA VAL A 26 -8.20 -3.34 0.56
C VAL A 26 -9.32 -2.50 -0.06
N ARG A 27 -9.31 -1.17 0.11
CA ARG A 27 -10.29 -0.28 -0.54
C ARG A 27 -10.19 -0.35 -2.06
N VAL A 28 -8.98 -0.23 -2.60
CA VAL A 28 -8.73 -0.30 -4.04
C VAL A 28 -9.22 -1.62 -4.63
N VAL A 29 -8.91 -2.76 -4.00
CA VAL A 29 -9.39 -4.08 -4.44
C VAL A 29 -10.91 -4.14 -4.39
N THR A 30 -11.51 -3.66 -3.31
CA THR A 30 -12.98 -3.65 -3.14
C THR A 30 -13.67 -2.80 -4.21
N GLU A 31 -13.08 -1.68 -4.64
CA GLU A 31 -13.60 -0.86 -5.73
C GLU A 31 -13.43 -1.53 -7.10
N LEU A 32 -12.31 -2.20 -7.34
CA LEU A 32 -12.10 -2.99 -8.56
C LEU A 32 -13.10 -4.14 -8.69
N GLU A 33 -13.38 -4.86 -7.59
CA GLU A 33 -14.32 -5.98 -7.56
C GLU A 33 -15.78 -5.56 -7.78
N GLN A 34 -16.14 -4.32 -7.41
CA GLN A 34 -17.48 -3.79 -7.68
C GLN A 34 -17.76 -3.56 -9.17
N GLY A 35 -16.71 -3.40 -9.99
CA GLY A 35 -16.83 -3.33 -11.44
C GLY A 35 -17.67 -2.16 -11.98
N SER A 36 -17.94 -1.14 -11.16
CA SER A 36 -18.75 0.04 -11.51
C SER A 36 -17.94 1.15 -12.19
N SER A 37 -16.64 0.94 -12.37
CA SER A 37 -15.69 1.91 -12.91
C SER A 37 -15.46 1.75 -14.41
N THR A 38 -15.17 2.86 -15.08
CA THR A 38 -14.72 2.86 -16.49
C THR A 38 -13.35 2.18 -16.63
N LEU A 39 -12.97 1.77 -17.84
CA LEU A 39 -11.68 1.12 -18.10
C LEU A 39 -10.47 1.93 -17.60
N GLU A 40 -10.45 3.24 -17.87
CA GLU A 40 -9.38 4.13 -17.42
C GLU A 40 -9.31 4.22 -15.88
N GLN A 41 -10.47 4.28 -15.21
CA GLN A 41 -10.53 4.27 -13.75
C GLN A 41 -10.08 2.94 -13.16
N SER A 42 -10.45 1.82 -13.77
CA SER A 42 -10.00 0.48 -13.37
C SER A 42 -8.49 0.31 -13.53
N LEU A 43 -7.91 0.87 -14.60
CA LEU A 43 -6.45 0.91 -14.78
C LEU A 43 -5.77 1.75 -13.70
N ALA A 44 -6.28 2.96 -13.43
CA ALA A 44 -5.71 3.82 -12.39
C ALA A 44 -5.79 3.19 -10.98
N LEU A 45 -6.91 2.53 -10.65
CA LEU A 45 -7.07 1.76 -9.42
C LEU A 45 -6.07 0.60 -9.35
N TRP A 46 -5.90 -0.14 -10.45
CA TRP A 46 -4.94 -1.24 -10.51
C TRP A 46 -3.49 -0.77 -10.30
N GLU A 47 -3.05 0.30 -10.98
CA GLU A 47 -1.71 0.86 -10.81
C GLU A 47 -1.45 1.33 -9.38
N ARG A 48 -2.46 1.94 -8.75
CA ARG A 48 -2.41 2.33 -7.34
C ARG A 48 -2.31 1.10 -6.43
N GLY A 49 -3.11 0.07 -6.69
CA GLY A 49 -3.07 -1.20 -5.95
C GLY A 49 -1.69 -1.85 -6.00
N GLU A 50 -1.06 -1.88 -7.17
CA GLU A 50 0.30 -2.40 -7.35
C GLU A 50 1.33 -1.60 -6.54
N ALA A 51 1.22 -0.27 -6.53
CA ALA A 51 2.11 0.57 -5.72
C ALA A 51 1.94 0.30 -4.21
N LEU A 52 0.70 0.17 -3.74
CA LEU A 52 0.40 -0.15 -2.34
C LEU A 52 0.89 -1.55 -1.95
N ALA A 53 0.74 -2.53 -2.84
CA ALA A 53 1.24 -3.89 -2.62
C ALA A 53 2.77 -3.91 -2.48
N ARG A 54 3.49 -3.22 -3.38
CA ARG A 54 4.95 -3.06 -3.26
C ARG A 54 5.36 -2.39 -1.96
N ARG A 55 4.64 -1.36 -1.52
CA ARG A 55 4.91 -0.69 -0.23
C ARG A 55 4.73 -1.65 0.94
N CYS A 56 3.66 -2.44 0.94
CA CYS A 56 3.41 -3.47 1.97
C CYS A 56 4.55 -4.49 2.01
N GLU A 57 5.00 -4.96 0.85
CA GLU A 57 6.09 -5.92 0.74
C GLU A 57 7.40 -5.38 1.31
N GLN A 58 7.77 -4.14 0.97
CA GLN A 58 8.97 -3.48 1.52
C GLN A 58 8.97 -3.45 3.05
N TRP A 59 7.83 -3.14 3.67
CA TRP A 59 7.67 -3.17 5.12
C TRP A 59 7.91 -4.56 5.71
N LEU A 60 7.35 -5.60 5.09
CA LEU A 60 7.48 -6.98 5.55
C LEU A 60 8.92 -7.50 5.40
N ILE A 61 9.57 -7.21 4.26
CA ILE A 61 10.99 -7.55 4.04
C ILE A 61 11.86 -6.86 5.09
N GLY A 62 11.65 -5.55 5.32
CA GLY A 62 12.40 -4.80 6.33
C GLY A 62 12.17 -5.29 7.76
N ALA A 63 10.95 -5.73 8.11
CA ALA A 63 10.67 -6.35 9.39
C ALA A 63 11.37 -7.70 9.55
N LYS A 64 11.35 -8.53 8.50
CA LYS A 64 12.03 -9.82 8.47
C LYS A 64 13.54 -9.69 8.65
N ALA A 65 14.17 -8.75 7.93
CA ALA A 65 15.61 -8.48 8.05
C ALA A 65 16.01 -8.07 9.47
N ARG A 66 15.21 -7.19 10.13
CA ARG A 66 15.44 -6.79 11.52
C ARG A 66 15.33 -7.97 12.49
N LEU A 67 14.35 -8.85 12.30
CA LEU A 67 14.19 -10.04 13.12
C LEU A 67 15.37 -11.01 12.95
N ASP A 68 15.83 -11.21 11.72
CA ASP A 68 16.96 -12.10 11.44
C ASP A 68 18.27 -11.56 12.05
N ALA A 69 18.51 -10.26 11.96
CA ALA A 69 19.65 -9.60 12.62
C ALA A 69 19.59 -9.74 14.15
N ALA A 70 18.41 -9.53 14.76
CA ALA A 70 18.24 -9.70 16.21
C ALA A 70 18.48 -11.14 16.67
N ARG A 71 18.08 -12.14 15.85
CA ARG A 71 18.34 -13.55 16.13
C ARG A 71 19.83 -13.90 16.07
N GLN A 72 20.56 -13.33 15.11
CA GLN A 72 22.01 -13.54 14.99
C GLN A 72 22.76 -12.93 16.18
N SER A 73 22.39 -11.72 16.61
CA SER A 73 23.05 -11.06 17.75
C SER A 73 22.86 -11.75 19.11
N VAL A 74 21.84 -12.59 19.26
CA VAL A 74 21.57 -13.31 20.52
C VAL A 74 22.27 -14.69 20.54
N ALA A 75 22.64 -15.20 19.37
CA ALA A 75 23.32 -16.49 19.24
C ALA A 75 24.85 -16.41 19.45
N GLU A 76 25.38 -15.19 19.59
CA GLU A 76 26.79 -14.85 19.78
C GLU A 76 27.05 -14.48 21.25
#